data_AF-A0A7W0H975-F1
#
_entry.id   AF-A0A7W0H975-F1
#
_cell.length_a   1.000
_cell.length_b   1.000
_cell.length_c   1.000
_cell.angle_alpha   90.00
_cell.angle_beta   90.00
_cell.angle_gamma   90.00
#
_symmetry.space_group_name_H-M   'P 1'
#
loop_
_entity.id
_entity.type
_entity.pdbx_description
1 polymer ?
#
loop_
_entity_poly.entity_id
_entity_poly.type
_entity_poly.pdbx_seq_one_letter_code
_entity_poly.pdbx_strand_id
1 'polypeptide(L)'
;MDDQPDHGEESYHGTGKLRDRVAVITGGDSGIGRAWLCKKALPHMPKGASIINTSSVQATAPSPELLDYAVTKAGIVNFTRGLASAVADRGIRVNSVAPGPIWTPLIPAG
;
A
#
# COMPACT_ATOMS: atom_id res chain seq x y z
N MET A 1 12.30 18.55 -24.01
CA MET A 1 11.40 18.71 -22.86
C MET A 1 12.29 18.67 -21.65
N ASP A 2 11.98 19.41 -20.58
CA ASP A 2 12.61 19.08 -19.30
C ASP A 2 12.19 17.64 -18.96
N ASP A 3 13.13 16.71 -18.93
CA ASP A 3 12.89 15.29 -18.62
C ASP A 3 12.63 15.06 -17.12
N GLN A 4 12.17 16.10 -16.43
CA GLN A 4 11.90 16.05 -15.01
C GLN A 4 10.56 15.34 -14.78
N PRO A 5 10.53 14.29 -13.94
CA PRO A 5 9.32 13.56 -13.64
C PRO A 5 8.28 14.47 -13.00
N ASP A 6 7.03 14.30 -13.40
CA ASP A 6 5.92 14.88 -12.66
C ASP A 6 5.69 14.07 -11.37
N HIS A 7 6.02 14.66 -10.22
CA HIS A 7 5.78 14.09 -8.90
C HIS A 7 4.35 14.32 -8.39
N GLY A 8 3.50 14.99 -9.17
CA GLY A 8 2.13 15.29 -8.82
C GLY A 8 1.97 16.47 -7.86
N GLU A 9 3.03 17.20 -7.54
CA GLU A 9 3.02 18.28 -6.54
C GLU A 9 2.01 19.38 -6.90
N GLU A 10 1.89 19.69 -8.20
CA GLU A 10 0.95 20.69 -8.73
C GLU A 10 -0.15 20.08 -9.60
N SER A 11 0.09 18.91 -10.21
CA SER A 11 -0.86 18.27 -11.16
C SER A 11 -1.84 17.30 -10.49
N TYR A 12 -1.54 16.78 -9.29
CA TYR A 12 -2.37 15.76 -8.67
C TYR A 12 -3.63 16.36 -8.03
N HIS A 13 -4.78 15.97 -8.56
CA HIS A 13 -6.08 16.26 -7.96
C HIS A 13 -6.64 15.03 -7.24
N GLY A 14 -6.65 15.10 -5.91
CA GLY A 14 -7.18 14.03 -5.07
C GLY A 14 -8.68 13.79 -5.27
N THR A 15 -9.07 12.53 -5.43
CA THR A 15 -10.48 12.12 -5.65
C THR A 15 -11.40 12.30 -4.43
N GLY A 16 -10.89 12.75 -3.29
CA GLY A 16 -11.67 12.97 -2.08
C GLY A 16 -12.21 11.72 -1.38
N LYS A 17 -11.85 10.50 -1.84
CA LYS A 17 -12.38 9.22 -1.34
C LYS A 17 -12.12 8.94 0.15
N LEU A 18 -11.18 9.65 0.77
CA LEU A 18 -10.84 9.51 2.19
C LEU A 18 -11.27 10.73 3.03
N ARG A 19 -12.03 11.68 2.45
CA ARG A 19 -12.58 12.80 3.23
C ARG A 19 -13.42 12.26 4.38
N ASP A 20 -13.19 12.82 5.57
CA ASP A 20 -13.87 12.47 6.83
C ASP A 20 -13.71 11.00 7.25
N ARG A 21 -12.68 10.31 6.73
CA ARG A 21 -12.36 8.93 7.10
C ARG A 21 -11.06 8.87 7.88
N VAL A 22 -11.06 8.06 8.94
CA VAL A 22 -9.82 7.61 9.55
C VAL A 22 -9.17 6.60 8.61
N ALA A 23 -7.95 6.90 8.17
CA ALA A 23 -7.17 6.04 7.28
C ALA A 23 -5.80 5.73 7.88
N VAL A 24 -5.39 4.46 7.77
CA VAL A 24 -4.00 4.04 8.04
C VAL A 24 -3.37 3.66 6.71
N ILE A 25 -2.27 4.34 6.35
CA ILE A 25 -1.47 4.03 5.16
C ILE A 25 -0.15 3.46 5.62
N THR A 26 0.25 2.31 5.06
CA THR A 26 1.48 1.62 5.46
C THR A 26 2.54 1.70 4.36
N GLY A 27 3.79 1.90 4.77
CA GLY A 27 4.95 1.94 3.86
C GLY A 27 5.29 0.58 3.26
N GLY A 28 6.23 0.57 2.30
CA GLY A 28 6.66 -0.61 1.55
C GLY A 28 7.64 -1.53 2.29
N ASP A 29 7.50 -1.74 3.59
CA ASP A 29 8.36 -2.66 4.36
C ASP A 29 8.04 -4.15 4.11
N SER A 30 8.83 -5.04 4.74
CA SER A 30 8.79 -6.51 4.64
C SER A 30 7.60 -7.19 5.34
N GLY A 31 6.66 -6.44 5.91
CA GLY A 31 5.35 -6.95 6.33
C GLY A 31 5.10 -7.10 7.84
N ILE A 32 6.12 -7.39 8.65
CA ILE A 32 5.92 -7.53 10.11
C ILE A 32 5.59 -6.19 10.76
N GLY A 33 6.32 -5.12 10.41
CA GLY A 33 6.04 -3.76 10.90
C GLY A 33 4.60 -3.33 10.59
N ARG A 34 4.15 -3.57 9.36
CA ARG A 34 2.75 -3.39 8.95
C ARG A 34 1.76 -4.16 9.82
N ALA A 35 1.99 -5.45 10.08
CA ALA A 35 1.08 -6.27 10.87
C ALA A 35 0.94 -5.72 12.30
N TRP A 36 2.05 -5.30 12.91
CA TRP A 36 2.07 -4.66 14.22
C TRP A 36 1.32 -3.32 14.22
N LEU A 37 1.57 -2.47 13.23
CA LEU A 37 0.86 -1.20 13.08
C LEU A 37 -0.65 -1.42 12.95
N CYS A 38 -1.09 -2.34 12.07
CA CYS A 38 -2.51 -2.66 11.91
C CYS A 38 -3.10 -3.13 13.25
N LYS A 39 -2.44 -4.07 13.94
CA LYS A 39 -2.89 -4.58 15.24
C LYS A 39 -3.05 -3.46 16.27
N LYS A 40 -2.13 -2.50 16.31
CA LYS A 40 -2.16 -1.38 17.26
C LYS A 40 -3.13 -0.27 16.86
N ALA A 41 -3.35 -0.05 15.58
CA ALA A 41 -4.30 0.94 15.09
C ALA A 41 -5.75 0.49 15.24
N LEU A 42 -6.02 -0.81 15.03
CA LEU A 42 -7.38 -1.37 14.99
C LEU A 42 -8.27 -0.97 16.18
N PRO A 43 -7.83 -0.96 17.46
CA PRO A 43 -8.66 -0.51 18.58
C PRO A 43 -9.17 0.93 18.46
N HIS A 44 -8.48 1.78 17.70
CA HIS A 44 -8.80 3.19 17.52
C HIS A 44 -9.55 3.49 16.22
N MET A 45 -9.81 2.47 15.39
CA MET A 45 -10.45 2.65 14.08
C MET A 45 -11.98 2.55 14.19
N PRO A 46 -12.73 3.62 13.87
CA PRO A 46 -14.19 3.60 13.88
C PRO A 46 -14.76 2.82 12.68
N LYS A 47 -16.07 2.51 12.73
CA LYS A 47 -16.79 1.93 11.60
C LYS A 47 -16.65 2.82 10.36
N GLY A 48 -16.37 2.21 9.20
CA GLY A 48 -16.14 2.92 7.94
C GLY A 48 -14.72 3.46 7.75
N ALA A 49 -13.81 3.18 8.69
CA ALA A 49 -12.38 3.46 8.53
C ALA A 49 -11.75 2.58 7.43
N SER A 50 -10.54 2.97 6.99
CA SER A 50 -9.83 2.31 5.89
C SER A 50 -8.37 2.02 6.23
N ILE A 51 -7.88 0.85 5.87
CA ILE A 51 -6.47 0.50 5.86
C ILE A 51 -6.02 0.35 4.40
N ILE A 52 -4.92 1.00 4.03
CA ILE A 52 -4.32 0.92 2.70
C ILE A 52 -2.87 0.45 2.86
N ASN A 53 -2.58 -0.72 2.30
CA ASN A 53 -1.26 -1.33 2.33
C ASN A 53 -0.49 -1.09 1.03
N THR A 54 0.81 -0.85 1.12
CA THR A 54 1.65 -0.74 -0.07
C THR A 54 2.37 -2.07 -0.34
N SER A 55 2.04 -2.71 -1.46
CA SER A 55 2.70 -3.91 -1.99
C SER A 55 3.60 -3.55 -3.18
N SER A 56 3.57 -4.33 -4.27
CA SER A 56 4.34 -4.09 -5.50
C SER A 56 3.82 -4.98 -6.62
N VAL A 57 4.03 -4.58 -7.88
CA VAL A 57 3.84 -5.48 -9.04
C VAL A 57 4.66 -6.76 -8.94
N GLN A 58 5.82 -6.74 -8.25
CA GLN A 58 6.63 -7.94 -7.99
C GLN A 58 5.88 -9.00 -7.16
N ALA A 59 4.79 -8.64 -6.47
CA ALA A 59 3.95 -9.60 -5.75
C ALA A 59 3.24 -10.59 -6.69
N THR A 60 2.99 -10.19 -7.94
CA THR A 60 2.23 -10.97 -8.93
C THR A 60 3.03 -11.27 -10.19
N ALA A 61 4.02 -10.45 -10.52
CA ALA A 61 4.93 -10.63 -11.65
C ALA A 61 6.38 -10.51 -11.15
N PRO A 62 6.93 -11.55 -10.51
CA PRO A 62 8.27 -11.50 -9.91
C PRO A 62 9.38 -11.54 -10.97
N SER A 63 10.45 -10.77 -10.75
CA SER A 63 11.71 -10.87 -11.48
C SER A 63 12.71 -11.70 -10.68
N PRO A 64 13.54 -12.54 -11.33
CA PRO A 64 14.51 -13.41 -10.64
C PRO A 64 15.43 -12.67 -9.66
N GLU A 65 15.86 -11.46 -10.02
CA GLU A 65 16.81 -10.64 -9.25
C GLU A 65 16.20 -10.08 -7.96
N LEU A 66 14.87 -10.13 -7.83
CA LEU A 66 14.11 -9.55 -6.72
C LEU A 66 13.24 -10.61 -6.03
N LEU A 67 13.64 -11.89 -6.05
CA LEU A 67 12.84 -12.99 -5.50
C LEU A 67 12.45 -12.76 -4.02
N ASP A 68 13.41 -12.42 -3.16
CA ASP A 68 13.14 -12.19 -1.73
C ASP A 68 12.17 -11.03 -1.54
N TYR A 69 12.36 -9.96 -2.29
CA TYR A 69 11.45 -8.83 -2.30
C TYR A 69 10.06 -9.25 -2.76
N ALA A 70 9.93 -9.97 -3.87
CA ALA A 70 8.66 -10.48 -4.39
C ALA A 70 7.91 -11.35 -3.38
N VAL A 71 8.61 -12.24 -2.68
CA VAL A 71 8.03 -13.06 -1.59
C VAL A 71 7.44 -12.18 -0.50
N THR A 72 8.19 -11.17 -0.04
CA THR A 72 7.65 -10.25 0.97
C THR A 72 6.40 -9.53 0.47
N LYS A 73 6.39 -9.06 -0.79
CA LYS A 73 5.28 -8.33 -1.40
C LYS A 73 4.05 -9.19 -1.64
N ALA A 74 4.22 -10.45 -2.04
CA ALA A 74 3.14 -11.43 -2.10
C ALA A 74 2.52 -11.67 -0.71
N GLY A 75 3.35 -11.74 0.33
CA GLY A 75 2.89 -11.81 1.71
C GLY A 75 1.97 -10.65 2.10
N ILE A 76 2.25 -9.43 1.63
CA ILE A 76 1.40 -8.24 1.87
C ILE A 76 0.03 -8.38 1.21
N VAL A 77 -0.01 -8.87 -0.02
CA VAL A 77 -1.27 -9.09 -0.74
C VAL A 77 -2.13 -10.09 0.02
N ASN A 78 -1.54 -11.20 0.46
CA ASN A 78 -2.26 -12.20 1.22
C ASN A 78 -2.70 -11.69 2.61
N PHE A 79 -1.82 -10.98 3.31
CA PHE A 79 -2.13 -10.32 4.58
C PHE A 79 -3.30 -9.34 4.43
N THR A 80 -3.32 -8.55 3.36
CA THR A 80 -4.39 -7.58 3.08
C THR A 80 -5.73 -8.29 2.94
N ARG A 81 -5.78 -9.40 2.19
CA ARG A 81 -6.99 -10.22 2.03
C ARG A 81 -7.45 -10.83 3.36
N GLY A 82 -6.54 -11.44 4.10
CA GLY A 82 -6.85 -12.04 5.40
C GLY A 82 -7.35 -11.01 6.41
N LEU A 83 -6.67 -9.85 6.49
CA LEU A 83 -7.07 -8.78 7.39
C LEU A 83 -8.41 -8.16 6.98
N ALA A 84 -8.67 -7.98 5.68
CA ALA A 84 -9.97 -7.50 5.20
C ALA A 84 -11.12 -8.36 5.71
N SER A 85 -10.98 -9.68 5.58
CA SER A 85 -11.98 -10.63 6.10
C SER A 85 -12.10 -10.55 7.62
N ALA A 86 -10.98 -10.43 8.34
CA ALA A 86 -10.95 -10.42 9.80
C ALA A 86 -11.57 -9.18 10.45
N VAL A 87 -11.77 -8.09 9.71
CA VAL A 87 -12.33 -6.82 10.25
C VAL A 87 -13.57 -6.34 9.50
N ALA A 88 -14.13 -7.20 8.63
CA ALA A 88 -15.28 -6.87 7.80
C ALA A 88 -16.54 -6.58 8.63
N ASP A 89 -16.77 -7.35 9.70
CA ASP A 89 -17.87 -7.20 10.66
C ASP A 89 -17.83 -5.84 11.38
N ARG A 90 -16.63 -5.31 11.61
CA ARG A 90 -16.40 -3.96 12.14
C ARG A 90 -16.64 -2.84 11.13
N GLY A 91 -16.93 -3.18 9.87
CA GLY A 91 -17.14 -2.23 8.78
C GLY A 91 -15.86 -1.46 8.39
N ILE A 92 -14.68 -2.04 8.64
CA ILE A 92 -13.39 -1.47 8.25
C ILE A 92 -12.98 -2.07 6.90
N ARG A 93 -12.57 -1.23 5.95
CA ARG A 93 -12.09 -1.69 4.64
C ARG A 93 -10.58 -1.84 4.65
N VAL A 94 -10.06 -2.88 4.00
CA VAL A 94 -8.61 -3.11 3.88
C VAL A 94 -8.28 -3.40 2.42
N ASN A 95 -7.39 -2.62 1.83
CA ASN A 95 -6.98 -2.75 0.43
C ASN A 95 -5.47 -2.59 0.31
N SER A 96 -4.90 -2.97 -0.85
CA SER A 96 -3.49 -2.73 -1.15
C SER A 96 -3.32 -2.07 -2.52
N VAL A 97 -2.36 -1.15 -2.61
CA VAL A 97 -1.83 -0.61 -3.86
C VAL A 97 -0.56 -1.37 -4.20
N ALA A 98 -0.38 -1.73 -5.47
CA ALA A 98 0.80 -2.44 -5.98
C ALA A 98 1.52 -1.58 -7.00
N PRO A 99 2.40 -0.65 -6.57
CA PRO A 99 3.12 0.21 -7.49
C PRO A 99 4.06 -0.59 -8.41
N GLY A 100 4.11 -0.15 -9.67
CA GLY A 100 5.17 -0.51 -10.61
C GLY A 100 6.42 0.35 -10.41
N PRO A 101 7.42 0.23 -11.30
CA PRO A 101 8.53 1.16 -11.33
C PRO A 101 7.99 2.59 -11.52
N ILE A 102 8.49 3.51 -10.69
CA ILE A 102 8.22 4.95 -10.80
C ILE A 102 9.56 5.60 -11.06
N TRP A 103 9.59 6.51 -12.04
CA TRP A 103 10.78 7.31 -12.30
C TRP A 103 11.12 8.12 -11.06
N THR A 104 12.32 7.94 -10.54
CA THR A 104 12.89 8.75 -9.46
C THR A 104 14.35 9.04 -9.78
N PRO A 105 14.98 10.08 -9.20
CA PRO A 105 16.41 10.30 -9.38
C PRO A 105 17.28 9.09 -8.98
N LEU A 106 16.80 8.24 -8.07
CA LEU A 106 17.47 7.02 -7.62
C LEU A 106 17.23 5.82 -8.56
N ILE A 107 16.09 5.79 -9.25
CA ILE A 107 15.66 4.72 -10.15
C ILE A 107 15.06 5.35 -11.41
N PRO A 108 15.87 5.57 -12.45
CA PRO A 108 15.36 6.01 -13.74
C PRO A 108 14.42 4.93 -14.29
N ALA A 109 13.17 5.27 -14.59
CA ALA A 109 12.29 4.34 -15.29
C ALA A 109 12.76 4.24 -16.75
N GLY A 110 13.37 3.12 -17.11
CA GLY A 110 13.82 2.77 -18.46
C GLY A 110 13.46 1.32 -18.76
#